data_AF-A0A358A694-F1
#
_entry.id   AF-A0A358A694-F1
#
_cell.length_a   1.000
_cell.length_b   1.000
_cell.length_c   1.000
_cell.angle_alpha   90.00
_cell.angle_beta   90.00
_cell.angle_gamma   90.00
#
_symmetry.space_group_name_H-M   'P 1'
#
loop_
_entity.id
_entity.type
_entity.pdbx_description
1 polymer ?
#
loop_
_entity_poly.entity_id
_entity_poly.type
_entity_poly.pdbx_seq_one_letter_code
_entity_poly.pdbx_strand_id
1 'polypeptide(L)' 'MPVGDPPLSAPIRVNGEAVGFVSSAVTGFRTGERVCLGYVEGRHSGTTESFTIDGYGADLPADRHAHGIYGLRHERPRH' A
#
# COMPACT_ATOMS: atom_id res chain seq x y z
N MET A 1 1.51 7.66 18.89
CA MET A 1 0.97 8.64 17.93
C MET A 1 0.58 7.87 16.67
N PRO A 2 -0.56 8.14 16.00
CA PRO A 2 -0.78 7.58 14.68
C PRO A 2 0.34 8.12 13.78
N VAL A 3 1.18 7.21 13.30
CA VAL A 3 2.17 7.49 12.26
C VAL A 3 1.36 8.02 11.07
N GLY A 4 1.73 9.18 10.52
CA GLY A 4 1.02 9.77 9.38
C GLY A 4 1.02 8.88 8.14
N ASP A 5 0.51 9.40 7.02
CA ASP A 5 0.68 8.70 5.74
C ASP A 5 2.18 8.53 5.45
N PRO A 6 2.64 7.33 5.02
CA PRO A 6 4.03 7.13 4.68
C PRO A 6 4.52 8.18 3.68
N PRO A 7 5.75 8.69 3.82
CA PRO A 7 6.29 9.66 2.87
C PRO A 7 6.37 9.05 1.47
N LEU A 8 6.30 9.91 0.45
CA LEU A 8 6.67 9.49 -0.89
C LEU A 8 8.11 8.95 -0.86
N SER A 9 8.39 7.92 -1.64
CA SER A 9 9.63 7.14 -1.62
C SER A 9 9.89 6.31 -0.35
N ALA A 10 8.94 6.22 0.58
CA ALA A 10 9.02 5.28 1.71
C ALA A 10 9.33 3.87 1.19
N PRO A 11 10.37 3.20 1.72
CA PRO A 11 10.70 1.84 1.33
C PRO A 11 9.53 0.88 1.55
N ILE A 12 9.27 0.06 0.54
CA ILE A 12 8.42 -1.14 0.64
C ILE A 12 9.36 -2.32 0.82
N ARG A 13 9.10 -3.14 1.83
CA ARG A 13 9.93 -4.29 2.18
C ARG A 13 9.13 -5.59 2.16
N VAL A 14 9.83 -6.70 1.89
CA VAL A 14 9.34 -8.07 2.07
C VAL A 14 10.38 -8.80 2.90
N ASN A 15 9.98 -9.39 4.03
CA ASN A 15 10.90 -10.06 4.97
C ASN A 15 12.11 -9.18 5.39
N GLY A 16 11.91 -7.85 5.49
CA GLY A 16 12.95 -6.89 5.84
C GLY A 16 13.85 -6.41 4.70
N GLU A 17 13.80 -7.04 3.51
CA GLU A 17 14.53 -6.58 2.32
C GLU A 17 13.73 -5.47 1.61
N ALA A 18 14.38 -4.36 1.24
CA ALA A 18 13.74 -3.31 0.45
C ALA A 18 13.60 -3.74 -1.01
N VAL A 19 12.35 -3.79 -1.49
CA VAL A 19 11.99 -4.32 -2.81
C VAL A 19 11.26 -3.31 -3.69
N GLY A 20 11.06 -2.09 -3.18
CA GLY A 20 10.22 -1.10 -3.82
C GLY A 20 10.08 0.19 -3.01
N PHE A 21 9.20 1.06 -3.48
CA PHE A 21 8.93 2.35 -2.84
C PHE A 21 7.49 2.83 -3.06
N VAL A 22 6.98 3.61 -2.12
CA VAL A 22 5.68 4.27 -2.19
C VAL A 22 5.71 5.45 -3.16
N SER A 23 4.77 5.50 -4.10
CA SER A 23 4.57 6.62 -5.04
C SER A 23 3.43 7.55 -4.65
N SER A 24 2.43 7.04 -3.91
CA SER A 24 1.32 7.82 -3.35
C SER A 24 0.80 7.17 -2.07
N ALA A 25 0.35 7.96 -1.11
CA ALA A 25 -0.32 7.49 0.10
C ALA A 25 -1.50 8.40 0.46
N VAL A 26 -2.61 7.81 0.90
CA VAL A 26 -3.83 8.52 1.31
C VAL A 26 -4.55 7.78 2.43
N THR A 27 -5.28 8.53 3.26
CA THR A 27 -6.32 7.95 4.13
C THR A 27 -7.59 7.65 3.34
N GLY A 28 -7.96 6.38 3.23
CA GLY A 28 -9.18 5.92 2.56
C GLY A 28 -10.40 6.08 3.44
N PHE A 29 -11.10 7.22 3.39
CA PHE A 29 -12.27 7.47 4.25
C PHE A 29 -13.39 6.43 4.14
N ARG A 30 -13.55 5.79 2.97
CA ARG A 30 -14.57 4.75 2.78
C ARG A 30 -14.15 3.38 3.31
N THR A 31 -12.85 3.10 3.34
CA THR A 31 -12.30 1.82 3.83
C THR A 31 -11.92 1.91 5.31
N GLY A 32 -11.70 3.12 5.84
CA GLY A 32 -11.16 3.33 7.19
C GLY A 32 -9.65 3.06 7.30
N GLU A 33 -9.00 2.72 6.18
CA GLU A 33 -7.62 2.26 6.12
C GLU A 33 -6.74 3.25 5.37
N ARG A 34 -5.43 3.23 5.67
CA ARG A 34 -4.44 3.93 4.84
C ARG A 34 -4.15 3.09 3.60
N VAL A 35 -4.10 3.76 2.46
CA VAL A 35 -3.89 3.14 1.16
C VAL A 35 -2.65 3.73 0.54
N CYS A 36 -1.73 2.87 0.13
CA CYS A 36 -0.53 3.25 -0.59
C CYS A 36 -0.55 2.66 -2.00
N LEU A 37 -0.08 3.44 -2.97
CA LEU A 37 0.35 2.95 -4.26
C LEU A 37 1.88 2.97 -4.28
N GLY A 38 2.49 1.95 -4.88
CA GLY A 38 3.94 1.87 -4.99
C GLY A 38 4.40 0.90 -6.05
N TYR A 39 5.67 0.99 -6.39
CA TYR A 39 6.34 0.09 -7.31
C TYR A 39 7.14 -0.93 -6.52
N VAL A 40 7.11 -2.19 -6.97
CA VAL A 40 7.95 -3.27 -6.43
C VAL A 40 8.64 -3.99 -7.58
N GLU A 41 9.79 -4.58 -7.31
CA GLU A 41 10.53 -5.38 -8.28
C GLU A 41 9.68 -6.54 -8.82
N GLY A 42 9.82 -6.85 -10.12
CA GLY A 42 8.99 -7.84 -10.81
C GLY A 42 9.04 -9.25 -10.21
N ARG A 43 10.15 -9.62 -9.55
CA ARG A 43 10.29 -10.90 -8.82
C ARG A 43 9.30 -11.04 -7.65
N HIS A 44 8.75 -9.92 -7.16
CA HIS A 44 7.72 -9.87 -6.10
C HIS A 44 6.31 -9.60 -6.66
N SER A 45 6.09 -9.75 -7.97
CA SER A 45 4.77 -9.52 -8.59
C SER A 45 3.69 -10.48 -8.08
N GLY A 46 4.05 -11.72 -7.74
CA GLY A 46 3.13 -12.71 -7.16
C GLY A 46 2.99 -12.65 -5.63
N THR A 47 3.81 -11.86 -4.94
CA THR A 47 3.72 -11.70 -3.48
C THR A 47 2.53 -10.82 -3.15
N THR A 48 1.64 -11.29 -2.26
CA THR A 48 0.46 -10.53 -1.81
C THR A 48 0.48 -10.19 -0.33
N GLU A 49 1.28 -10.91 0.46
CA GLU A 49 1.34 -10.80 1.92
C GLU A 49 2.75 -10.42 2.37
N SER A 50 2.90 -10.11 3.67
CA SER A 50 4.19 -9.86 4.32
C SER A 50 4.92 -8.61 3.84
N PHE A 51 4.21 -7.66 3.22
CA PHE A 51 4.79 -6.36 2.95
C PHE A 51 4.86 -5.53 4.23
N THR A 52 5.94 -4.79 4.39
CA THR A 52 6.01 -3.67 5.33
C THR A 52 6.37 -2.39 4.60
N ILE A 53 5.86 -1.26 5.11
CA ILE A 53 6.13 0.07 4.59
C ILE A 53 6.77 0.89 5.70
N ASP A 54 7.85 1.60 5.38
CA ASP A 54 8.48 2.53 6.31
C ASP A 54 7.59 3.76 6.56
N GLY A 55 6.95 3.79 7.72
CA GLY A 55 6.23 4.96 8.22
C GLY A 55 7.08 5.71 9.23
N TYR A 56 7.95 6.60 8.77
CA TYR A 56 8.81 7.44 9.64
C TYR A 56 9.64 6.61 10.64
N GLY A 57 10.27 5.53 10.16
CA GLY A 57 11.10 4.63 10.98
C GLY A 57 10.32 3.55 11.73
N ALA A 58 9.01 3.43 11.52
CA ALA A 58 8.20 2.30 11.96
C ALA A 58 7.85 1.39 10.77
N ASP A 59 8.00 0.08 10.93
CA ASP A 59 7.54 -0.90 9.95
C ASP A 59 6.03 -1.09 10.07
N LEU A 60 5.29 -0.56 9.09
CA LEU A 60 3.84 -0.68 9.01
C LEU A 60 3.49 -1.91 8.16
N PRO A 61 2.78 -2.92 8.71
CA PRO A 61 2.33 -4.06 7.92
C PRO A 61 1.34 -3.62 6.85
N ALA A 62 1.43 -4.21 5.67
CA ALA A 62 0.59 -3.90 4.54
C ALA A 62 0.23 -5.17 3.74
N ASP A 63 -1.02 -5.21 3.26
CA ASP A 63 -1.51 -6.24 2.37
C ASP A 63 -1.67 -5.67 0.96
N ARG A 64 -1.25 -6.45 -0.05
CA ARG A 64 -1.44 -6.04 -1.44
C ARG A 64 -2.86 -6.35 -1.88
N HIS A 65 -3.56 -5.34 -2.36
CA HIS A 65 -4.84 -5.54 -3.02
C HIS A 65 -4.66 -5.98 -4.48
N ALA A 66 -5.20 -7.14 -4.84
CA ALA A 66 -5.18 -7.67 -6.21
C ALA A 66 -6.09 -6.87 -7.18
N HIS A 67 -7.07 -6.16 -6.63
CA HIS A 67 -8.10 -5.43 -7.36
C HIS A 67 -8.34 -4.06 -6.72
N GLY A 68 -9.23 -3.26 -7.31
CA GLY A 68 -9.64 -1.99 -6.73
C GLY A 68 -10.20 -2.17 -5.31
N ILE A 69 -9.75 -1.36 -4.37
CA ILE A 69 -10.12 -1.46 -2.94
C ILE A 69 -11.60 -1.14 -2.62
N TYR A 70 -12.33 -0.54 -3.56
CA TYR A 70 -13.73 -0.16 -3.36
C TYR A 70 -14.50 -0.16 -4.67
N GLY A 71 -15.78 -0.55 -4.63
CA GLY A 71 -16.65 -0.56 -5.81
C GLY A 71 -16.29 -1.66 -6.80
N LEU A 72 -15.86 -2.83 -6.31
CA LEU A 72 -15.42 -3.98 -7.10
C LEU A 72 -16.40 -4.42 -8.19
N ARG A 73 -17.70 -4.24 -7.97
CA ARG A 73 -18.78 -4.62 -8.89
C ARG A 73 -19.16 -3.52 -9.87
N HIS A 74 -18.44 -2.39 -9.87
CA HIS A 74 -18.74 -1.22 -10.69
C HIS A 74 -20.20 -0.73 -10.57
N GLU A 75 -20.82 -0.92 -9.41
CA GLU A 75 -22.23 -0.58 -9.15
C GLU A 75 -22.53 0.93 -9.24
N ARG A 76 -21.49 1.78 -9.27
CA ARG A 76 -21.67 3.23 -9.45
C ARG A 76 -21.89 3.54 -10.93
N PRO A 77 -22.98 4.26 -11.29
CA PRO A 77 -23.24 4.67 -12.67
C PRO A 77 -22.03 5.42 -13.24
N ARG A 78 -21.59 4.99 -14.43
CA ARG A 78 -20.66 5.75 -15.25
C ARG A 78 -21.51 6.78 -15.98
N HIS A 79 -21.60 7.97 -15.42
CA HIS A 79 -22.32 9.09 -16.02
C HIS A 79 -21.49 9.75 -17.12
#